data_AF-A0A3D3PRU5-F1
#
_entry.id   AF-A0A3D3PRU5-F1
#
_cell.length_a   1.000
_cell.length_b   1.000
_cell.length_c   1.000
_cell.angle_alpha   90.00
_cell.angle_beta   90.00
_cell.angle_gamma   90.00
#
_symmetry.space_group_name_H-M   'P 1'
#
loop_
_entity.id
_entity.type
_entity.pdbx_description
1 polymer ?
#
loop_
_entity_poly.entity_id
_entity_poly.type
_entity_poly.pdbx_seq_one_letter_code
_entity_poly.pdbx_strand_id
1 'polypeptide(L)'
;HVRAGIGDNAAEIAKLIVSMSSTIKLHLAVEDSILYPALQSSNNSALAMMGKRFQDEMKNIASGYLNFAAKWNSASKVSQNPELFRADANSVLKVLHERMQKENKNFYPAIEAQSS
;
A
#
# COMPACT_ATOMS: atom_id res chain seq x y z
N HIS A 1 -15.05 -24.12 12.09
CA HIS A 1 -13.61 -24.24 12.40
C HIS A 1 -12.72 -23.24 11.62
N VAL A 2 -13.10 -21.96 11.52
CA VAL A 2 -12.27 -20.93 10.82
C VAL A 2 -11.38 -20.13 11.79
N ARG A 3 -11.61 -20.23 13.11
CA ARG A 3 -10.84 -19.53 14.15
C ARG A 3 -9.42 -20.07 14.33
N ALA A 4 -9.17 -21.35 14.03
CA ALA A 4 -7.86 -21.98 14.20
C ALA A 4 -6.82 -21.36 13.24
N GLY A 5 -7.15 -21.12 11.97
CA GLY A 5 -6.17 -20.67 10.97
C GLY A 5 -5.45 -19.36 11.29
N ILE A 6 -6.15 -18.31 11.75
CA ILE A 6 -5.50 -17.02 12.06
C ILE A 6 -4.74 -17.09 13.38
N GLY A 7 -5.28 -17.78 14.39
CA GLY A 7 -4.62 -17.94 15.68
C GLY A 7 -3.32 -18.74 15.55
N ASP A 8 -3.37 -19.87 14.84
CA ASP A 8 -2.24 -20.78 14.66
C ASP A 8 -1.11 -20.15 13.81
N ASN A 9 -1.46 -19.23 12.91
CA ASN A 9 -0.51 -18.55 12.02
C ASN A 9 -0.17 -17.11 12.49
N ALA A 10 -0.59 -16.70 13.69
CA ALA A 10 -0.51 -15.31 14.13
C ALA A 10 0.92 -14.72 14.09
N ALA A 11 1.93 -15.53 14.39
CA ALA A 11 3.34 -15.10 14.32
C ALA A 11 3.79 -14.81 12.88
N GLU A 12 3.46 -15.70 11.94
CA GLU A 12 3.82 -15.50 10.53
C GLU A 12 3.03 -14.34 9.93
N ILE A 13 1.75 -14.21 10.27
CA ILE A 13 0.91 -13.08 9.86
C ILE A 13 1.54 -11.76 10.31
N ALA A 14 1.92 -11.64 11.60
CA ALA A 14 2.54 -10.43 12.12
C ALA A 14 3.87 -10.09 11.41
N LYS A 15 4.67 -11.11 11.10
CA LYS A 15 5.92 -10.94 10.34
C LYS A 15 5.65 -10.45 8.91
N LEU A 16 4.67 -11.02 8.21
CA LEU A 16 4.29 -10.59 6.87
C LEU A 16 3.81 -9.14 6.83
N ILE A 17 3.05 -8.70 7.84
CA ILE A 17 2.61 -7.30 8.00
C ILE A 17 3.81 -6.35 8.13
N VAL A 18 4.80 -6.72 8.94
CA VAL A 18 6.02 -5.91 9.10
C VAL A 18 6.83 -5.89 7.80
N SER A 19 7.01 -7.04 7.16
CA SER A 19 7.73 -7.15 5.88
C SER A 19 7.10 -6.28 4.80
N MET A 20 5.77 -6.35 4.65
CA MET A 20 5.04 -5.57 3.66
C MET A 20 5.05 -4.08 3.98
N SER A 21 5.12 -3.68 5.26
CA SER A 21 5.36 -2.28 5.66
C SER A 21 6.68 -1.75 5.08
N SER A 22 7.75 -2.55 5.08
CA SER A 22 9.03 -2.16 4.50
C SER A 22 8.95 -2.02 2.98
N THR A 23 8.26 -2.94 2.29
CA THR A 23 8.04 -2.87 0.84
C THR A 23 7.30 -1.60 0.44
N ILE A 24 6.19 -1.28 1.12
CA ILE A 24 5.39 -0.08 0.82
C ILE A 24 6.21 1.19 1.05
N LYS A 25 6.98 1.26 2.14
CA LYS A 25 7.83 2.41 2.44
C LYS A 25 8.91 2.60 1.37
N LEU A 26 9.55 1.53 0.91
CA LEU A 26 10.56 1.61 -0.13
C LEU A 26 9.96 2.09 -1.45
N HIS A 27 8.83 1.51 -1.86
CA HIS A 27 8.11 1.95 -3.05
C HIS A 27 7.77 3.44 -2.98
N LEU A 28 7.17 3.90 -1.87
CA LEU A 28 6.83 5.32 -1.70
C LEU A 28 8.08 6.22 -1.70
N ALA A 29 9.16 5.80 -1.05
CA ALA A 29 10.40 6.58 -1.02
C ALA A 29 11.00 6.77 -2.42
N VAL A 30 10.96 5.73 -3.27
CA VAL A 30 11.40 5.83 -4.67
C VAL A 30 10.49 6.79 -5.45
N GLU A 31 9.17 6.68 -5.31
CA GLU A 31 8.25 7.55 -6.03
C GLU A 31 8.36 9.02 -5.59
N ASP A 32 8.46 9.30 -4.28
CA ASP A 32 8.58 10.66 -3.74
C ASP A 32 9.91 11.34 -4.09
N SER A 33 11.00 10.57 -4.19
CA SER A 33 12.33 11.13 -4.47
C SER A 33 12.65 11.23 -5.96
N ILE A 34 12.02 10.42 -6.81
CA ILE A 34 12.37 10.31 -8.24
C ILE A 34 11.15 10.58 -9.12
N LEU A 35 10.09 9.77 -8.99
CA LEU A 35 9.01 9.75 -9.97
C LEU A 35 8.16 11.03 -9.94
N TYR A 36 7.62 11.39 -8.78
CA TYR A 36 6.73 12.55 -8.66
C TYR A 36 7.46 13.87 -8.99
N PRO A 37 8.70 14.12 -8.52
CA PRO A 37 9.47 15.28 -8.96
C PRO A 37 9.65 15.36 -10.48
N ALA A 38 10.01 14.24 -11.13
CA ALA A 38 10.19 14.20 -12.58
C ALA A 38 8.89 14.54 -13.35
N LEU A 39 7.74 14.02 -12.90
CA LEU A 39 6.44 14.33 -13.52
C LEU A 39 6.05 15.80 -13.33
N GLN A 40 6.31 16.38 -12.15
CA GLN A 40 6.02 17.78 -11.85
C GLN A 40 6.88 18.75 -12.66
N SER A 41 8.13 18.37 -12.97
CA SER A 41 9.03 19.16 -13.81
C SER A 41 8.82 18.95 -15.32
N SER A 42 7.92 18.06 -15.72
CA SER A 42 7.63 17.81 -17.15
C SER A 42 6.86 18.98 -17.77
N ASN A 43 7.07 19.23 -19.07
CA ASN A 43 6.28 20.22 -19.84
C ASN A 43 4.84 19.74 -20.12
N ASN A 44 4.45 18.56 -19.60
CA ASN A 44 3.13 17.98 -19.79
C ASN A 44 2.27 18.21 -18.55
N SER A 45 1.44 19.24 -18.60
CA SER A 45 0.55 19.61 -17.49
C SER A 45 -0.43 18.49 -17.09
N ALA A 46 -0.88 17.66 -18.04
CA ALA A 46 -1.76 16.53 -17.75
C ALA A 46 -1.05 15.43 -16.95
N LEU A 47 0.21 15.12 -17.29
CA LEU A 47 1.03 14.19 -16.52
C LEU A 47 1.37 14.73 -15.13
N ALA A 48 1.72 16.00 -15.02
CA ALA A 48 2.01 16.63 -13.73
C ALA A 48 0.79 16.55 -12.78
N MET A 49 -0.41 16.88 -13.29
CA MET A 49 -1.65 16.78 -12.52
C MET A 49 -1.98 15.34 -12.13
N MET A 50 -1.80 14.39 -13.05
CA MET A 50 -1.99 12.96 -12.76
C MET A 50 -1.03 12.49 -11.68
N GLY A 51 0.27 12.81 -11.80
CA GLY A 51 1.30 12.49 -10.81
C GLY A 51 0.95 13.02 -9.42
N LYS A 52 0.52 14.29 -9.32
CA LYS A 52 0.08 14.87 -8.05
C LYS A 52 -1.10 14.13 -7.43
N ARG A 53 -2.10 13.77 -8.24
CA ARG A 53 -3.26 13.01 -7.78
C ARG A 53 -2.87 11.64 -7.23
N PHE A 54 -2.03 10.89 -7.96
CA PHE A 54 -1.56 9.58 -7.51
C PHE A 54 -0.70 9.67 -6.23
N GLN A 55 0.13 10.71 -6.12
CA GLN A 55 0.90 10.98 -4.91
C GLN A 55 -0.01 11.21 -3.69
N ASP A 56 -1.03 12.05 -3.83
CA ASP A 56 -1.95 12.37 -2.73
C ASP A 56 -2.81 11.16 -2.33
N GLU A 57 -3.30 10.40 -3.32
CA GLU A 57 -3.99 9.14 -3.08
C GLU A 57 -3.09 8.16 -2.30
N MET A 58 -1.79 8.09 -2.62
CA MET A 58 -0.85 7.17 -1.94
C MET A 58 -0.62 7.50 -0.49
N LYS A 59 -0.51 8.77 -0.14
CA LYS A 59 -0.28 9.19 1.24
C LYS A 59 -1.37 8.66 2.17
N ASN A 60 -2.63 8.75 1.74
CA ASN A 60 -3.77 8.27 2.52
C ASN A 60 -3.78 6.74 2.63
N ILE A 61 -3.54 6.03 1.51
CA ILE A 61 -3.53 4.56 1.47
C ILE A 61 -2.37 4.00 2.31
N ALA A 62 -1.18 4.56 2.15
CA ALA A 62 0.00 4.17 2.93
C ALA A 62 -0.22 4.43 4.43
N SER A 63 -0.78 5.58 4.80
CA SER A 63 -1.13 5.86 6.20
C SER A 63 -2.12 4.83 6.76
N GLY A 64 -3.18 4.51 6.01
CA GLY A 64 -4.14 3.46 6.38
C GLY A 64 -3.48 2.11 6.63
N TYR A 65 -2.58 1.69 5.73
CA TYR A 65 -1.82 0.46 5.90
C TYR A 65 -0.87 0.51 7.11
N LEU A 66 -0.13 1.60 7.31
CA LEU A 66 0.82 1.72 8.42
C LEU A 66 0.10 1.71 9.79
N ASN A 67 -1.08 2.30 9.87
CA ASN A 67 -1.93 2.25 11.07
C ASN A 67 -2.42 0.82 11.34
N PHE A 68 -2.85 0.11 10.29
CA PHE A 68 -3.16 -1.32 10.38
C PHE A 68 -1.97 -2.13 10.85
N ALA A 69 -0.78 -1.89 10.28
CA ALA A 69 0.43 -2.60 10.64
C ALA A 69 0.82 -2.35 12.10
N ALA A 70 0.77 -1.12 12.58
CA ALA A 70 1.03 -0.78 13.98
C ALA A 70 0.05 -1.49 14.94
N LYS A 71 -1.21 -1.66 14.51
CA LYS A 71 -2.23 -2.38 15.27
C LYS A 71 -2.00 -3.89 15.28
N TRP A 72 -1.45 -4.49 14.23
CA TRP A 72 -1.38 -5.96 14.08
C TRP A 72 0.04 -6.54 13.97
N ASN A 73 1.07 -5.77 14.31
CA ASN A 73 2.49 -6.15 14.25
C ASN A 73 2.94 -7.20 15.28
N SER A 74 2.05 -7.85 16.03
CA SER A 74 2.44 -8.90 16.97
C SER A 74 1.46 -10.05 16.96
N ALA A 75 2.00 -11.26 17.15
CA ALA A 75 1.22 -12.50 17.19
C ALA A 75 0.10 -12.43 18.23
N SER A 76 0.40 -11.87 19.41
CA SER A 76 -0.56 -11.74 20.52
C SER A 76 -1.78 -10.89 20.14
N LYS A 77 -1.58 -9.76 19.46
CA LYS A 77 -2.70 -8.91 19.02
C LYS A 77 -3.58 -9.67 18.03
N VAL A 78 -2.96 -10.32 17.03
CA VAL A 78 -3.64 -11.10 15.98
C VAL A 78 -4.43 -12.28 16.57
N SER A 79 -3.81 -13.08 17.45
CA SER A 79 -4.43 -14.30 18.00
C SER A 79 -5.55 -14.00 19.01
N GLN A 80 -5.46 -12.89 19.75
CA GLN A 80 -6.51 -12.48 20.68
C GLN A 80 -7.78 -11.98 19.96
N ASN A 81 -7.65 -11.43 18.74
CA ASN A 81 -8.75 -10.78 18.04
C ASN A 81 -8.83 -11.18 16.55
N PRO A 82 -8.95 -12.48 16.22
CA PRO A 82 -8.81 -12.96 14.83
C PRO A 82 -9.92 -12.47 13.90
N GLU A 83 -11.14 -12.27 14.41
CA GLU A 83 -12.27 -11.74 13.63
C GLU A 83 -12.06 -10.26 13.27
N LEU A 84 -11.61 -9.46 14.24
CA LEU A 84 -11.34 -8.04 14.04
C LEU A 84 -10.12 -7.84 13.12
N PHE A 85 -9.07 -8.64 13.30
CA PHE A 85 -7.93 -8.66 12.39
C PHE A 85 -8.38 -8.91 10.95
N ARG A 86 -9.20 -9.95 10.73
CA ARG A 86 -9.73 -10.26 9.40
C ARG A 86 -10.52 -9.11 8.80
N ALA A 87 -11.40 -8.47 9.58
CA ALA A 87 -12.19 -7.33 9.09
C ALA A 87 -11.29 -6.15 8.68
N ASP A 88 -10.33 -5.78 9.53
CA ASP A 88 -9.37 -4.71 9.24
C ASP A 88 -8.50 -5.06 8.02
N ALA A 89 -7.98 -6.29 7.96
CA ALA A 89 -7.14 -6.76 6.87
C ALA A 89 -7.89 -6.74 5.53
N ASN A 90 -9.12 -7.23 5.48
CA ASN A 90 -9.93 -7.21 4.27
C ASN A 90 -10.18 -5.78 3.76
N SER A 91 -10.42 -4.83 4.67
CA SER A 91 -10.64 -3.43 4.29
C SER A 91 -9.36 -2.81 3.72
N VAL A 92 -8.26 -2.89 4.46
CA VAL A 92 -7.01 -2.20 4.12
C VAL A 92 -6.31 -2.83 2.92
N LEU A 93 -6.24 -4.16 2.86
CA LEU A 93 -5.57 -4.86 1.77
C LEU A 93 -6.33 -4.72 0.45
N LYS A 94 -7.67 -4.63 0.49
CA LYS A 94 -8.47 -4.36 -0.70
C LYS A 94 -8.13 -3.00 -1.32
N VAL A 95 -8.13 -1.94 -0.51
CA VAL A 95 -7.82 -0.58 -0.98
C VAL A 95 -6.40 -0.50 -1.54
N LEU A 96 -5.43 -1.12 -0.87
CA LEU A 96 -4.05 -1.14 -1.35
C LEU A 96 -3.92 -1.95 -2.65
N HIS A 97 -4.59 -3.09 -2.76
CA HIS A 97 -4.58 -3.89 -3.98
C HIS A 97 -5.18 -3.14 -5.17
N GLU A 98 -6.35 -2.52 -4.99
CA GLU A 98 -7.01 -1.70 -6.02
C GLU A 98 -6.09 -0.56 -6.49
N ARG A 99 -5.33 0.04 -5.57
CA ARG A 99 -4.33 1.04 -5.92
C ARG A 99 -3.21 0.49 -6.79
N MET A 100 -2.60 -0.63 -6.43
CA MET A 100 -1.54 -1.26 -7.24
C MET A 100 -2.05 -1.63 -8.65
N GLN A 101 -3.32 -2.06 -8.75
CA GLN A 101 -3.94 -2.32 -10.04
C GLN A 101 -4.10 -1.04 -10.87
N LYS A 102 -4.52 0.07 -10.25
CA LYS A 102 -4.67 1.37 -10.91
C LYS A 102 -3.32 1.92 -11.39
N GLU A 103 -2.25 1.71 -10.64
CA GLU A 103 -0.90 2.06 -11.06
C GLU A 103 -0.46 1.28 -12.30
N ASN A 104 -0.54 -0.05 -12.24
CA ASN A 104 -0.10 -0.93 -13.31
C ASN A 104 -0.90 -0.76 -14.61
N LYS A 105 -2.20 -0.47 -14.51
CA LYS A 105 -3.09 -0.37 -15.69
C LYS A 105 -3.14 1.03 -16.29
N ASN A 106 -2.95 2.06 -15.47
CA ASN A 106 -3.21 3.44 -15.89
C ASN A 106 -2.00 4.35 -15.67
N PHE A 107 -1.37 4.32 -14.49
CA PHE A 107 -0.35 5.30 -14.13
C PHE A 107 0.95 5.06 -14.88
N TYR A 108 1.57 3.89 -14.69
CA TYR A 108 2.86 3.59 -15.31
C TYR A 108 2.78 3.55 -16.85
N PRO A 109 1.75 2.94 -17.48
CA PRO A 109 1.63 2.98 -18.94
C PRO A 109 1.51 4.39 -19.51
N ALA A 110 0.82 5.30 -18.83
CA ALA A 110 0.68 6.68 -19.28
C ALA A 110 2.00 7.48 -19.17
N ILE A 111 2.89 7.10 -18.26
CA ILE A 111 4.23 7.71 -18.12
C ILE A 111 5.17 7.17 -19.21
N GLU A 112 5.15 5.86 -19.45
CA GLU A 112 5.96 5.20 -20.47
C GLU A 112 5.62 5.69 -21.89
N ALA A 113 4.32 5.84 -22.20
CA ALA A 113 3.86 6.33 -23.50
C ALA A 113 4.35 7.75 -23.83
N GLN A 114 4.73 8.54 -22.82
CA GLN A 114 5.18 9.92 -22.96
C GLN A 114 6.70 10.06 -22.85
N SER A 115 7.38 8.96 -22.52
CA SER A 115 8.85 8.86 -22.47
C SER A 115 9.44 8.29 -23.78
N SER A 116 8.58 7.90 -24.72
CA SER A 116 8.92 7.39 -26.07
C SER A 116 8.74 8.47 -27.13
#